data_AF-A0A2P7STM5-F1
#
_entry.id   AF-A0A2P7STM5-F1
#
_cell.length_a   1.000
_cell.length_b   1.000
_cell.length_c   1.000
_cell.angle_alpha   90.00
_cell.angle_beta   90.00
_cell.angle_gamma   90.00
#
_symmetry.space_group_name_H-M   'P 1'
#
loop_
_entity.id
_entity.type
_entity.pdbx_description
1 polymer ?
#
loop_
_entity_poly.entity_id
_entity_poly.type
_entity_poly.pdbx_seq_one_letter_code
_entity_poly.pdbx_strand_id
1 'polypeptide(L)'
;MPKGHELSGLVKWSDRDDWRDLLDEVFDHHFGPSFDAYGIDFDKLEELIGETDMNSLWSCAFEDFLTRPLSDEDERTVIDDYLKRRGWKETPSTRRYMEALRDSVFSLHEVSGIVAGQSMLARDLLLGGDPVEVTEHAATRMLKDGDRIGGRIVEVSGRHRLAGGVVVFGPAAADEVLGTIGAEMKRLGDEISGQAVSSGEDLGGMDPRQIGETIYLMDAAPEFTAIWLDHRLKGRLEKVPPPRFNSDGEELLFHTMSYPLTAGVSEDAIRGRLDALPDLRGEDEFVWNWIDGEDEGRDLASGKLPQVRDGRLHMELEDGTPVLASIELTPGVLLLSANSKLRADRAKIMLKSALKGMIGQPLVQIHTYEELVRP
;
A
#
# COMPACT_ATOMS: atom_id res chain seq x y z
N MET A 1 13.84 21.04 -2.92
CA MET A 1 12.50 21.68 -2.85
C MET A 1 12.02 22.17 -4.22
N PRO A 2 10.94 21.60 -4.78
CA PRO A 2 10.27 22.16 -5.96
C PRO A 2 9.72 23.55 -5.62
N LYS A 3 9.66 24.47 -6.59
CA LYS A 3 9.13 25.83 -6.41
C LYS A 3 7.60 25.82 -6.19
N GLY A 4 7.20 25.42 -5.00
CA GLY A 4 6.29 26.04 -4.02
C GLY A 4 5.20 27.04 -4.41
N HIS A 5 4.56 27.02 -5.59
CA HIS A 5 3.44 27.94 -5.83
C HIS A 5 2.05 27.30 -5.80
N GLU A 6 1.84 26.12 -6.39
CA GLU A 6 0.50 25.55 -6.53
C GLU A 6 0.11 24.62 -5.36
N LEU A 7 1.06 23.86 -4.80
CA LEU A 7 0.79 22.93 -3.67
C LEU A 7 1.21 23.45 -2.28
N SER A 8 1.73 24.68 -2.18
CA SER A 8 2.26 25.20 -0.89
C SER A 8 1.23 25.29 0.22
N GLY A 9 -0.03 25.53 -0.14
CA GLY A 9 -1.16 25.51 0.79
C GLY A 9 -1.50 24.10 1.28
N LEU A 10 -1.33 23.09 0.43
CA LEU A 10 -1.56 21.67 0.73
C LEU A 10 -0.45 21.08 1.59
N VAL A 11 0.82 21.44 1.35
CA VAL A 11 1.94 21.02 2.22
C VAL A 11 1.65 21.44 3.67
N LYS A 12 1.33 22.73 3.88
CA LYS A 12 0.95 23.24 5.21
C LYS A 12 -0.34 22.64 5.77
N TRP A 13 -1.23 22.19 4.90
CA TRP A 13 -2.47 21.55 5.32
C TRP A 13 -2.20 20.16 5.89
N SER A 14 -1.25 19.46 5.29
CA SER A 14 -0.84 18.09 5.61
C SER A 14 -0.02 18.01 6.90
N ASP A 15 0.62 19.11 7.31
CA ASP A 15 1.34 19.21 8.61
C ASP A 15 0.42 19.13 9.86
N ARG A 16 -0.89 18.95 9.69
CA ARG A 16 -1.86 18.86 10.79
C ARG A 16 -1.99 17.42 11.26
N ASP A 17 -2.16 17.24 12.57
CA ASP A 17 -2.33 15.91 13.19
C ASP A 17 -3.45 15.08 12.55
N ASP A 18 -4.52 15.72 12.04
CA ASP A 18 -5.64 15.09 11.34
C ASP A 18 -5.21 14.20 10.14
N TRP A 19 -4.01 14.43 9.58
CA TRP A 19 -3.50 13.76 8.36
C TRP A 19 -2.36 12.80 8.62
N ARG A 20 -1.84 12.78 9.85
CA ARG A 20 -0.57 12.13 10.15
C ARG A 20 -0.60 10.65 9.84
N ASP A 21 -1.62 9.94 10.31
CA ASP A 21 -1.73 8.49 10.13
C ASP A 21 -1.86 8.12 8.65
N LEU A 22 -2.71 8.84 7.88
CA LEU A 22 -2.86 8.64 6.44
C LEU A 22 -1.56 8.94 5.68
N LEU A 23 -0.86 10.02 6.05
CA LEU A 23 0.40 10.38 5.43
C LEU A 23 1.49 9.34 5.75
N ASP A 24 1.59 8.91 7.00
CA ASP A 24 2.55 7.88 7.44
C ASP A 24 2.27 6.56 6.71
N GLU A 25 1.01 6.17 6.54
CA GLU A 25 0.60 4.99 5.76
C GLU A 25 1.01 5.08 4.28
N VAL A 26 0.76 6.21 3.61
CA VAL A 26 1.19 6.39 2.21
C VAL A 26 2.71 6.32 2.10
N PHE A 27 3.44 6.94 3.03
CA PHE A 27 4.89 6.87 3.04
C PHE A 27 5.39 5.44 3.28
N ASP A 28 4.76 4.69 4.17
CA ASP A 28 5.10 3.29 4.38
C ASP A 28 4.92 2.47 3.10
N HIS A 29 3.81 2.65 2.37
CA HIS A 29 3.62 1.98 1.08
C HIS A 29 4.72 2.32 0.05
N HIS A 30 5.15 3.58 -0.02
CA HIS A 30 6.18 4.02 -0.99
C HIS A 30 7.61 3.60 -0.61
N PHE A 31 7.94 3.58 0.69
CA PHE A 31 9.33 3.44 1.17
C PHE A 31 9.56 2.17 1.99
N GLY A 32 8.58 1.74 2.79
CA GLY A 32 8.63 0.60 3.71
C GLY A 32 9.16 -0.68 3.04
N PRO A 33 8.62 -1.13 1.89
CA PRO A 33 9.12 -2.31 1.20
C PRO A 33 10.61 -2.25 0.86
N SER A 34 11.13 -1.06 0.50
CA SER A 34 12.56 -0.88 0.23
C SER A 34 13.39 -0.79 1.50
N PHE A 35 12.87 -0.15 2.55
CA PHE A 35 13.52 -0.09 3.85
C PHE A 35 13.71 -1.47 4.46
N ASP A 36 12.67 -2.31 4.42
CA ASP A 36 12.73 -3.69 4.87
C ASP A 36 13.65 -4.53 3.99
N ALA A 37 13.51 -4.43 2.66
CA ALA A 37 14.29 -5.24 1.73
C ALA A 37 15.80 -4.94 1.81
N TYR A 38 16.19 -3.71 2.13
CA TYR A 38 17.60 -3.29 2.16
C TYR A 38 18.14 -2.98 3.56
N GLY A 39 17.30 -3.03 4.59
CA GLY A 39 17.66 -2.69 5.97
C GLY A 39 18.17 -1.26 6.10
N ILE A 40 17.46 -0.30 5.49
CA ILE A 40 17.84 1.12 5.45
C ILE A 40 16.72 2.03 5.97
N ASP A 41 17.07 3.26 6.32
CA ASP A 41 16.14 4.33 6.67
C ASP A 41 16.19 5.47 5.64
N PHE A 42 15.43 6.55 5.87
CA PHE A 42 15.40 7.72 4.99
C PHE A 42 16.77 8.38 4.83
N ASP A 43 17.53 8.55 5.92
CA ASP A 43 18.85 9.20 5.89
C ASP A 43 19.80 8.40 5.00
N LYS A 44 19.81 7.07 5.16
CA LYS A 44 20.64 6.20 4.33
C LYS A 44 20.16 6.16 2.88
N LEU A 45 18.85 6.17 2.66
CA LEU A 45 18.30 6.22 1.31
C LEU A 45 18.73 7.51 0.60
N GLU A 46 18.67 8.67 1.25
CA GLU A 46 19.10 9.95 0.68
C GLU A 46 20.59 9.94 0.34
N GLU A 47 21.44 9.39 1.22
CA GLU A 47 22.88 9.22 0.93
C GLU A 47 23.11 8.39 -0.34
N LEU A 48 22.27 7.39 -0.58
CA LEU A 48 22.40 6.50 -1.73
C LEU A 48 21.88 7.16 -3.00
N ILE A 49 20.63 7.61 -3.06
CA ILE A 49 20.02 8.09 -4.32
C ILE A 49 20.28 9.58 -4.57
N GLY A 50 20.68 10.33 -3.54
CA GLY A 50 20.92 11.76 -3.58
C GLY A 50 19.65 12.60 -3.41
N GLU A 51 19.83 13.85 -2.99
CA GLU A 51 18.76 14.77 -2.61
C GLU A 51 17.72 15.00 -3.74
N THR A 52 18.15 15.02 -5.01
CA THR A 52 17.23 15.29 -6.13
C THR A 52 16.24 14.15 -6.35
N ASP A 53 16.73 12.92 -6.32
CA ASP A 53 15.90 11.73 -6.48
C ASP A 53 15.02 11.51 -5.24
N MET A 54 15.56 11.77 -4.04
CA MET A 54 14.78 11.75 -2.80
C MET A 54 13.61 12.75 -2.83
N ASN A 55 13.87 14.00 -3.24
CA ASN A 55 12.80 15.00 -3.40
C ASN A 55 11.74 14.56 -4.41
N SER A 56 12.14 13.83 -5.45
CA SER A 56 11.22 13.34 -6.49
C SER A 56 10.32 12.22 -5.95
N LEU A 57 10.89 11.26 -5.22
CA LEU A 57 10.13 10.21 -4.54
C LEU A 57 9.17 10.77 -3.48
N TRP A 58 9.66 11.70 -2.65
CA TRP A 58 8.82 12.39 -1.69
C TRP A 58 7.63 13.08 -2.38
N SER A 59 7.88 13.71 -3.54
CA SER A 59 6.81 14.36 -4.32
C SER A 59 5.82 13.34 -4.91
N CYS A 60 6.29 12.15 -5.33
CA CYS A 60 5.40 11.07 -5.77
C CYS A 60 4.49 10.60 -4.62
N ALA A 61 5.07 10.29 -3.45
CA ALA A 61 4.30 9.86 -2.28
C ALA A 61 3.34 10.94 -1.77
N PHE A 62 3.78 12.20 -1.76
CA PHE A 62 2.93 13.31 -1.36
C PHE A 62 1.75 13.52 -2.32
N GLU A 63 1.98 13.44 -3.63
CA GLU A 63 0.89 13.52 -4.61
C GLU A 63 -0.07 12.33 -4.48
N ASP A 64 0.44 11.14 -4.20
CA ASP A 64 -0.42 9.97 -3.96
C ASP A 64 -1.33 10.17 -2.73
N PHE A 65 -0.75 10.61 -1.61
CA PHE A 65 -1.50 11.00 -0.42
C PHE A 65 -2.61 12.02 -0.71
N LEU A 66 -2.33 12.99 -1.59
CA LEU A 66 -3.31 14.03 -1.93
C LEU A 66 -4.51 13.51 -2.72
N THR A 67 -4.31 12.45 -3.50
CA THR A 67 -5.32 11.89 -4.42
C THR A 67 -6.07 10.69 -3.86
N ARG A 68 -5.60 10.08 -2.77
CA ARG A 68 -6.27 8.93 -2.14
C ARG A 68 -7.60 9.33 -1.48
N PRO A 69 -8.59 8.41 -1.46
CA PRO A 69 -9.80 8.58 -0.65
C PRO A 69 -9.46 8.63 0.84
N LEU A 70 -10.32 9.27 1.64
CA LEU A 70 -10.13 9.41 3.09
C LEU A 70 -10.35 8.08 3.84
N SER A 71 -11.23 7.23 3.32
CA SER A 71 -11.45 5.86 3.76
C SER A 71 -12.30 5.11 2.74
N ASP A 72 -12.47 3.80 2.93
CA ASP A 72 -13.40 2.98 2.13
C ASP A 72 -14.86 3.47 2.18
N GLU A 73 -15.23 4.21 3.22
CA GLU A 73 -16.57 4.78 3.40
C GLU A 73 -16.69 6.24 2.92
N ASP A 74 -15.56 6.93 2.72
CA ASP A 74 -15.50 8.34 2.35
C ASP A 74 -14.56 8.57 1.15
N GLU A 75 -15.15 8.48 -0.05
CA GLU A 75 -14.48 8.67 -1.35
C GLU A 75 -13.87 10.07 -1.57
N ARG A 76 -14.09 11.02 -0.64
CA ARG A 76 -13.45 12.34 -0.73
C ARG A 76 -11.95 12.17 -0.60
N THR A 77 -11.19 13.04 -1.25
CA THR A 77 -9.73 13.09 -1.12
C THR A 77 -9.26 14.16 -0.15
N VAL A 78 -7.97 14.16 0.19
CA VAL A 78 -7.34 15.27 0.95
C VAL A 78 -7.49 16.59 0.19
N ILE A 79 -7.38 16.55 -1.15
CA ILE A 79 -7.64 17.71 -2.01
C ILE A 79 -9.07 18.22 -1.83
N ASP A 80 -10.07 17.35 -1.80
CA ASP A 80 -11.47 17.76 -1.63
C ASP A 80 -11.71 18.41 -0.27
N ASP A 81 -11.17 17.84 0.82
CA ASP A 81 -11.28 18.45 2.14
C ASP A 81 -10.59 19.83 2.19
N TYR A 82 -9.39 19.93 1.61
CA TYR A 82 -8.66 21.18 1.52
C TYR A 82 -9.43 22.24 0.73
N LEU A 83 -9.90 21.92 -0.49
CA LEU A 83 -10.63 22.87 -1.34
C LEU A 83 -11.93 23.31 -0.66
N LYS A 84 -12.63 22.42 0.03
CA LYS A 84 -13.83 22.73 0.81
C LYS A 84 -13.56 23.73 1.94
N ARG A 85 -12.47 23.57 2.70
CA ARG A 85 -12.18 24.39 3.89
C ARG A 85 -11.35 25.63 3.60
N ARG A 86 -10.48 25.58 2.59
CA ARG A 86 -9.45 26.59 2.30
C ARG A 86 -9.38 27.03 0.85
N GLY A 87 -10.11 26.40 -0.08
CA GLY A 87 -10.04 26.72 -1.51
C GLY A 87 -10.34 28.19 -1.85
N TRP A 88 -11.08 28.92 -1.02
CA TRP A 88 -11.32 30.36 -1.19
C TRP A 88 -10.03 31.21 -1.07
N LYS A 89 -8.96 30.68 -0.48
CA LYS A 89 -7.63 31.32 -0.43
C LYS A 89 -6.80 31.10 -1.69
N GLU A 90 -7.23 30.18 -2.55
CA GLU A 90 -6.49 29.77 -3.73
C GLU A 90 -6.96 30.47 -4.99
N THR A 91 -6.03 30.66 -5.93
CA THR A 91 -6.38 31.22 -7.24
C THR A 91 -7.25 30.24 -8.02
N PRO A 92 -8.08 30.69 -8.98
CA PRO A 92 -8.85 29.78 -9.84
C PRO A 92 -7.97 28.77 -10.60
N SER A 93 -6.77 29.17 -11.01
CA SER A 93 -5.82 28.28 -11.69
C SER A 93 -5.29 27.20 -10.74
N THR A 94 -4.94 27.59 -9.51
CA THR A 94 -4.48 26.65 -8.48
C THR A 94 -5.55 25.62 -8.12
N ARG A 95 -6.80 26.06 -7.96
CA ARG A 95 -7.92 25.13 -7.70
C ARG A 95 -8.12 24.13 -8.83
N ARG A 96 -8.10 24.59 -10.08
CA ARG A 96 -8.19 23.71 -11.26
C ARG A 96 -7.03 22.72 -11.35
N TYR A 97 -5.82 23.14 -10.97
CA TYR A 97 -4.68 22.23 -10.88
C TYR A 97 -4.90 21.15 -9.83
N MET A 98 -5.37 21.51 -8.63
CA MET A 98 -5.68 20.54 -7.58
C MET A 98 -6.79 19.58 -8.00
N GLU A 99 -7.87 20.07 -8.60
CA GLU A 99 -8.95 19.23 -9.16
C GLU A 99 -8.41 18.28 -10.25
N ALA A 100 -7.59 18.78 -11.17
CA ALA A 100 -6.97 17.94 -12.20
C ALA A 100 -5.96 16.92 -11.64
N LEU A 101 -5.26 17.27 -10.55
CA LEU A 101 -4.37 16.33 -9.85
C LEU A 101 -5.17 15.23 -9.17
N ARG A 102 -6.26 15.57 -8.47
CA ARG A 102 -7.19 14.62 -7.83
C ARG A 102 -7.67 13.56 -8.83
N ASP A 103 -8.03 14.00 -10.04
CA ASP A 103 -8.61 13.11 -11.06
C ASP A 103 -7.55 12.41 -11.93
N SER A 104 -6.25 12.60 -11.64
CA SER A 104 -5.14 11.99 -12.39
C SER A 104 -4.76 10.62 -11.86
N VAL A 105 -4.01 9.85 -12.66
CA VAL A 105 -3.35 8.60 -12.25
C VAL A 105 -1.85 8.67 -12.45
N PHE A 106 -1.10 7.91 -11.66
CA PHE A 106 0.35 7.77 -11.85
C PHE A 106 0.60 6.70 -12.92
N SER A 107 1.32 7.05 -13.99
CA SER A 107 1.54 6.14 -15.13
C SER A 107 2.96 6.24 -15.68
N LEU A 108 3.32 5.30 -16.58
CA LEU A 108 4.60 5.27 -17.28
C LEU A 108 4.47 5.89 -18.66
N HIS A 109 5.30 6.88 -18.96
CA HIS A 109 5.26 7.64 -20.19
C HIS A 109 6.58 7.55 -20.95
N GLU A 110 6.52 7.32 -22.26
CA GLU A 110 7.65 7.51 -23.18
C GLU A 110 7.70 8.97 -23.63
N VAL A 111 8.87 9.58 -23.48
CA VAL A 111 9.12 10.97 -23.87
C VAL A 111 9.68 11.03 -25.28
N SER A 112 9.18 11.97 -26.08
CA SER A 112 9.69 12.25 -27.42
C SER A 112 9.49 13.71 -27.81
N GLY A 113 10.10 14.15 -28.93
CA GLY A 113 9.82 15.48 -29.50
C GLY A 113 10.20 16.63 -28.55
N ILE A 114 11.28 16.48 -27.79
CA ILE A 114 11.66 17.44 -26.74
C ILE A 114 12.05 18.79 -27.34
N VAL A 115 11.43 19.85 -26.84
CA VAL A 115 11.84 21.24 -27.00
C VAL A 115 12.38 21.74 -25.67
N ALA A 116 13.71 21.79 -25.56
CA ALA A 116 14.40 22.06 -24.30
C ALA A 116 13.91 23.36 -23.62
N GLY A 117 13.44 23.23 -22.39
CA GLY A 117 12.93 24.34 -21.59
C GLY A 117 11.52 24.80 -21.95
N GLN A 118 10.76 24.05 -22.75
CA GLN A 118 9.42 24.43 -23.20
C GLN A 118 8.41 23.29 -23.14
N SER A 119 8.64 22.21 -23.90
CA SER A 119 7.66 21.14 -24.03
C SER A 119 8.30 19.80 -24.44
N MET A 120 7.51 18.74 -24.33
CA MET A 120 7.80 17.42 -24.86
C MET A 120 6.48 16.72 -25.22
N LEU A 121 6.55 15.69 -26.05
CA LEU A 121 5.47 14.72 -26.20
C LEU A 121 5.63 13.62 -25.16
N ALA A 122 4.54 13.23 -24.51
CA ALA A 122 4.50 12.11 -23.59
C ALA A 122 3.43 11.14 -24.06
N ARG A 123 3.82 9.88 -24.29
CA ARG A 123 2.90 8.79 -24.61
C ARG A 123 2.75 7.86 -23.42
N ASP A 124 1.54 7.69 -22.92
CA ASP A 124 1.27 6.69 -21.89
C ASP A 124 1.48 5.28 -22.46
N LEU A 125 2.31 4.48 -21.79
CA LEU A 125 2.66 3.13 -22.21
C LEU A 125 1.77 2.06 -21.59
N LEU A 126 1.01 2.38 -20.54
CA LEU A 126 0.10 1.48 -19.85
C LEU A 126 -1.33 1.64 -20.38
N LEU A 127 -1.88 2.85 -20.32
CA LEU A 127 -3.21 3.18 -20.85
C LEU A 127 -3.20 3.40 -22.37
N GLY A 128 -2.02 3.63 -22.96
CA GLY A 128 -1.87 3.82 -24.40
C GLY A 128 -2.34 5.20 -24.87
N GLY A 129 -2.98 5.25 -26.04
CA GLY A 129 -3.42 6.51 -26.66
C GLY A 129 -2.34 7.24 -27.46
N ASP A 130 -2.73 8.39 -28.01
CA ASP A 130 -1.85 9.28 -28.77
C ASP A 130 -0.96 10.11 -27.83
N PRO A 131 0.30 10.40 -28.21
CA PRO A 131 1.16 11.26 -27.41
C PRO A 131 0.55 12.65 -27.20
N VAL A 132 0.60 13.16 -25.97
CA VAL A 132 0.12 14.51 -25.62
C VAL A 132 1.29 15.48 -25.49
N GLU A 133 1.10 16.73 -25.92
CA GLU A 133 2.09 17.79 -25.68
C GLU A 133 2.00 18.28 -24.24
N VAL A 134 3.11 18.13 -23.52
CA VAL A 134 3.27 18.51 -22.12
C VAL A 134 4.15 19.75 -22.03
N THR A 135 3.64 20.81 -21.39
CA THR A 135 4.43 22.02 -21.10
C THR A 135 5.27 21.79 -19.85
N GLU A 136 6.59 21.79 -19.99
CA GLU A 136 7.54 21.55 -18.91
C GLU A 136 8.88 22.26 -19.18
N HIS A 137 9.51 22.85 -18.15
CA HIS A 137 10.70 23.68 -18.30
C HIS A 137 12.03 23.07 -17.80
N ALA A 138 12.02 22.32 -16.70
CA ALA A 138 13.22 21.82 -16.05
C ALA A 138 13.59 20.42 -16.56
N ALA A 139 12.64 19.48 -16.53
CA ALA A 139 12.81 18.12 -17.00
C ALA A 139 13.18 18.07 -18.50
N THR A 140 12.59 18.91 -19.35
CA THR A 140 12.89 18.99 -20.80
C THR A 140 14.33 19.41 -21.11
N ARG A 141 15.10 19.89 -20.12
CA ARG A 141 16.54 20.18 -20.27
C ARG A 141 17.43 18.98 -19.93
N MET A 142 16.88 17.98 -19.24
CA MET A 142 17.60 16.81 -18.74
C MET A 142 17.22 15.53 -19.51
N LEU A 143 15.93 15.41 -19.86
CA LEU A 143 15.37 14.27 -20.57
C LEU A 143 15.87 14.21 -22.03
N LYS A 144 15.85 13.00 -22.57
CA LYS A 144 16.18 12.67 -23.95
C LYS A 144 15.00 11.93 -24.60
N ASP A 145 14.91 12.00 -25.92
CA ASP A 145 13.95 11.20 -26.67
C ASP A 145 14.15 9.71 -26.36
N GLY A 146 13.05 9.03 -26.08
CA GLY A 146 13.01 7.63 -25.65
C GLY A 146 13.19 7.40 -24.15
N ASP A 147 13.47 8.45 -23.35
CA ASP A 147 13.45 8.32 -21.90
C ASP A 147 12.03 7.94 -21.43
N ARG A 148 11.96 7.09 -20.40
CA ARG A 148 10.71 6.64 -19.80
C ARG A 148 10.57 7.24 -18.41
N ILE A 149 9.46 7.92 -18.17
CA ILE A 149 9.21 8.61 -16.90
C ILE A 149 7.95 8.06 -16.23
N GLY A 150 8.00 7.89 -14.91
CA GLY A 150 6.81 7.71 -14.09
C GLY A 150 6.37 9.04 -13.50
N GLY A 151 5.08 9.32 -13.55
CA GLY A 151 4.52 10.54 -12.99
C GLY A 151 3.05 10.72 -13.37
N ARG A 152 2.44 11.77 -12.84
CA ARG A 152 1.08 12.21 -13.19
C ARG A 152 1.16 13.30 -14.27
N ILE A 153 0.36 13.18 -15.32
CA ILE A 153 0.12 14.26 -16.29
C ILE A 153 -1.26 14.83 -16.01
N VAL A 154 -1.35 16.14 -15.76
CA VAL A 154 -2.61 16.84 -15.48
C VAL A 154 -2.95 17.80 -16.60
N GLU A 155 -4.22 17.89 -16.95
CA GLU A 155 -4.73 18.88 -17.90
C GLU A 155 -5.32 20.08 -17.16
N VAL A 156 -4.73 21.26 -17.33
CA VAL A 156 -5.24 22.49 -16.73
C VAL A 156 -5.52 23.51 -17.83
N SER A 157 -6.81 23.78 -18.05
CA SER A 157 -7.29 24.75 -19.04
C SER A 157 -6.78 24.46 -20.47
N GLY A 158 -6.89 23.20 -20.92
CA GLY A 158 -6.51 22.79 -22.29
C GLY A 158 -5.02 22.57 -22.49
N ARG A 159 -4.22 22.49 -21.42
CA ARG A 159 -2.77 22.27 -21.49
C ARG A 159 -2.35 21.18 -20.53
N HIS A 160 -1.58 20.22 -21.03
CA HIS A 160 -0.99 19.18 -20.19
C HIS A 160 0.28 19.68 -19.52
N ARG A 161 0.49 19.26 -18.27
CA ARG A 161 1.66 19.56 -17.46
C ARG A 161 2.04 18.30 -16.68
N LEU A 162 3.33 18.09 -16.47
CA LEU A 162 3.78 17.12 -15.47
C LEU A 162 3.46 17.66 -14.08
N ALA A 163 2.97 16.79 -13.21
CA ALA A 163 2.94 17.04 -11.78
C ALA A 163 4.37 17.07 -11.19
N GLY A 164 4.49 17.35 -9.90
CA GLY A 164 5.77 17.48 -9.21
C GLY A 164 6.49 16.14 -8.98
N GLY A 165 5.74 15.05 -8.77
CA GLY A 165 6.29 13.71 -8.60
C GLY A 165 6.66 13.06 -9.92
N VAL A 166 7.95 13.11 -10.29
CA VAL A 166 8.45 12.50 -11.54
C VAL A 166 9.75 11.73 -11.28
N VAL A 167 9.80 10.48 -11.71
CA VAL A 167 11.01 9.65 -11.68
C VAL A 167 11.37 9.15 -13.08
N VAL A 168 12.66 9.05 -13.39
CA VAL A 168 13.14 8.55 -14.69
C VAL A 168 13.55 7.09 -14.56
N PHE A 169 12.94 6.20 -15.33
CA PHE A 169 13.20 4.77 -15.33
C PHE A 169 14.32 4.39 -16.30
N GLY A 170 15.24 3.53 -15.84
CA GLY A 170 16.11 2.79 -16.74
C GLY A 170 15.31 1.76 -17.56
N PRO A 171 15.84 1.29 -18.71
CA PRO A 171 15.10 0.37 -19.59
C PRO A 171 14.58 -0.89 -18.87
N ALA A 172 15.41 -1.53 -18.06
CA ALA A 172 15.03 -2.74 -17.32
C ALA A 172 13.92 -2.49 -16.28
N ALA A 173 13.97 -1.36 -15.57
CA ALA A 173 12.96 -0.99 -14.59
C ALA A 173 11.63 -0.65 -15.26
N ALA A 174 11.67 0.03 -16.41
CA ALA A 174 10.47 0.31 -17.19
C ALA A 174 9.85 -0.95 -17.81
N ASP A 175 10.67 -1.90 -18.30
CA ASP A 175 10.18 -3.18 -18.78
C ASP A 175 9.54 -4.00 -17.65
N GLU A 176 10.07 -3.90 -16.42
CA GLU A 176 9.48 -4.51 -15.24
C GLU A 176 8.11 -3.88 -14.91
N VAL A 177 7.99 -2.55 -14.88
CA VAL A 177 6.70 -1.85 -14.73
C VAL A 177 5.67 -2.33 -15.76
N LEU A 178 6.04 -2.41 -17.04
CA LEU A 178 5.12 -2.89 -18.08
C LEU A 178 4.70 -4.35 -17.89
N GLY A 179 5.59 -5.17 -17.31
CA GLY A 179 5.35 -6.59 -17.07
C GLY A 179 4.56 -6.88 -15.80
N THR A 180 4.75 -6.10 -14.72
CA THR A 180 4.10 -6.30 -13.42
C THR A 180 2.79 -5.49 -13.35
N ILE A 181 2.91 -4.17 -13.22
CA ILE A 181 1.80 -3.22 -13.13
C ILE A 181 0.91 -3.34 -14.37
N GLY A 182 1.52 -3.43 -15.56
CA GLY A 182 0.76 -3.58 -16.80
C GLY A 182 -0.02 -4.90 -16.92
N ALA A 183 0.39 -5.97 -16.22
CA ALA A 183 -0.34 -7.23 -16.19
C ALA A 183 -1.50 -7.20 -15.19
N GLU A 184 -1.27 -6.69 -13.98
CA GLU A 184 -2.31 -6.56 -12.95
C GLU A 184 -3.40 -5.57 -13.35
N MET A 185 -3.02 -4.44 -13.93
CA MET A 185 -3.94 -3.45 -14.50
C MET A 185 -4.89 -4.11 -15.52
N LYS A 186 -4.35 -4.91 -16.46
CA LYS A 186 -5.16 -5.61 -17.46
C LYS A 186 -6.03 -6.68 -16.83
N ARG A 187 -5.53 -7.39 -15.81
CA ARG A 187 -6.29 -8.40 -15.07
C ARG A 187 -7.53 -7.78 -14.43
N LEU A 188 -7.38 -6.64 -13.74
CA LEU A 188 -8.51 -5.94 -13.13
C LEU A 188 -9.47 -5.37 -14.18
N GLY A 189 -8.94 -4.82 -15.28
CA GLY A 189 -9.75 -4.39 -16.42
C GLY A 189 -10.60 -5.52 -17.02
N ASP A 190 -10.01 -6.70 -17.24
CA ASP A 190 -10.71 -7.87 -17.75
C ASP A 190 -11.75 -8.41 -16.74
N GLU A 191 -11.46 -8.34 -15.44
CA GLU A 191 -12.39 -8.72 -14.36
C GLU A 191 -13.63 -7.82 -14.34
N ILE A 192 -13.45 -6.50 -14.31
CA ILE A 192 -14.55 -5.52 -14.30
C ILE A 192 -15.36 -5.62 -15.60
N SER A 193 -14.70 -5.81 -16.74
CA SER A 193 -15.37 -6.04 -18.02
C SER A 193 -16.23 -7.30 -18.01
N GLY A 194 -15.71 -8.41 -17.46
CA GLY A 194 -16.47 -9.65 -17.28
C GLY A 194 -17.69 -9.47 -16.37
N GLN A 195 -17.53 -8.73 -15.26
CA GLN A 195 -18.62 -8.43 -14.33
C GLN A 195 -19.72 -7.59 -15.00
N ALA A 196 -19.37 -6.48 -15.68
CA ALA A 196 -20.32 -5.61 -16.38
C ALA A 196 -21.12 -6.36 -17.47
N VAL A 197 -20.45 -7.24 -18.24
CA VAL A 197 -21.13 -8.09 -19.23
C VAL A 197 -22.13 -9.05 -18.56
N SER A 198 -21.79 -9.59 -17.39
CA SER A 198 -22.65 -10.53 -16.66
C SER A 198 -23.84 -9.86 -15.97
N SER A 199 -23.67 -8.63 -15.46
CA SER A 199 -24.72 -7.86 -14.77
C SER A 199 -25.64 -7.11 -15.76
N GLY A 200 -25.19 -6.90 -17.00
CA GLY A 200 -25.91 -6.11 -18.00
C GLY A 200 -25.96 -4.63 -17.63
N GLU A 201 -24.98 -4.17 -16.86
CA GLU A 201 -24.91 -2.82 -16.33
C GLU A 201 -24.55 -1.80 -17.42
N ASP A 202 -25.32 -0.72 -17.51
CA ASP A 202 -25.06 0.37 -18.44
C ASP A 202 -24.13 1.39 -17.79
N LEU A 203 -22.84 1.32 -18.13
CA LEU A 203 -21.80 2.25 -17.65
C LEU A 203 -21.79 3.59 -18.44
N GLY A 204 -22.91 4.00 -19.01
CA GLY A 204 -23.05 5.30 -19.66
C GLY A 204 -22.17 5.48 -20.89
N GLY A 205 -21.83 4.39 -21.59
CA GLY A 205 -20.98 4.38 -22.78
C GLY A 205 -19.47 4.40 -22.52
N MET A 206 -19.03 4.31 -21.26
CA MET A 206 -17.62 4.09 -20.92
C MET A 206 -17.22 2.63 -21.17
N ASP A 207 -15.96 2.39 -21.55
CA ASP A 207 -15.42 1.03 -21.66
C ASP A 207 -15.14 0.47 -20.25
N PRO A 208 -15.85 -0.58 -19.80
CA PRO A 208 -15.64 -1.18 -18.48
C PRO A 208 -14.19 -1.62 -18.25
N ARG A 209 -13.49 -2.04 -19.31
CA ARG A 209 -12.09 -2.46 -19.21
C ARG A 209 -11.21 -1.26 -18.84
N GLN A 210 -11.38 -0.14 -19.54
CA GLN A 210 -10.63 1.09 -19.26
C GLN A 210 -10.94 1.63 -17.87
N ILE A 211 -12.17 1.48 -17.39
CA ILE A 211 -12.53 1.82 -16.01
C ILE A 211 -11.69 0.99 -15.03
N GLY A 212 -11.64 -0.33 -15.19
CA GLY A 212 -10.85 -1.18 -14.29
C GLY A 212 -9.35 -0.94 -14.37
N GLU A 213 -8.82 -0.68 -15.57
CA GLU A 213 -7.42 -0.30 -15.75
C GLU A 213 -7.11 1.03 -15.04
N THR A 214 -8.01 2.02 -15.12
CA THR A 214 -7.87 3.31 -14.44
C THR A 214 -7.95 3.17 -12.91
N ILE A 215 -8.91 2.37 -12.42
CA ILE A 215 -9.08 2.09 -10.98
C ILE A 215 -7.78 1.51 -10.40
N TYR A 216 -7.16 0.54 -11.08
CA TYR A 216 -5.90 -0.02 -10.62
C TYR A 216 -4.79 1.05 -10.50
N LEU A 217 -4.67 1.94 -11.49
CA LEU A 217 -3.64 2.98 -11.49
C LEU A 217 -3.89 4.13 -10.50
N MET A 218 -5.08 4.24 -9.92
CA MET A 218 -5.34 5.23 -8.87
C MET A 218 -4.51 4.97 -7.62
N ASP A 219 -4.22 3.70 -7.31
CA ASP A 219 -3.49 3.28 -6.10
C ASP A 219 -2.12 2.66 -6.37
N ALA A 220 -1.73 2.48 -7.65
CA ALA A 220 -0.50 1.76 -8.02
C ALA A 220 0.80 2.58 -7.84
N ALA A 221 0.75 3.87 -7.51
CA ALA A 221 1.95 4.73 -7.42
C ALA A 221 3.08 4.16 -6.53
N PRO A 222 2.81 3.54 -5.37
CA PRO A 222 3.83 2.88 -4.55
C PRO A 222 4.60 1.79 -5.30
N GLU A 223 3.92 0.98 -6.12
CA GLU A 223 4.56 -0.09 -6.91
C GLU A 223 5.57 0.48 -7.92
N PHE A 224 5.23 1.59 -8.59
CA PHE A 224 6.17 2.27 -9.49
C PHE A 224 7.43 2.71 -8.75
N THR A 225 7.26 3.35 -7.59
CA THR A 225 8.39 3.85 -6.80
C THR A 225 9.22 2.71 -6.20
N ALA A 226 8.59 1.60 -5.81
CA ALA A 226 9.27 0.43 -5.29
C ALA A 226 10.15 -0.24 -6.37
N ILE A 227 9.61 -0.43 -7.59
CA ILE A 227 10.39 -0.95 -8.73
C ILE A 227 11.54 0.02 -9.05
N TRP A 228 11.26 1.32 -9.07
CA TRP A 228 12.30 2.33 -9.32
C TRP A 228 13.42 2.26 -8.28
N LEU A 229 13.07 2.18 -6.99
CA LEU A 229 14.00 2.08 -5.86
C LEU A 229 14.84 0.81 -5.91
N ASP A 230 14.22 -0.35 -6.17
CA ASP A 230 14.93 -1.62 -6.30
C ASP A 230 16.06 -1.52 -7.32
N HIS A 231 15.76 -1.02 -8.52
CA HIS A 231 16.76 -0.87 -9.58
C HIS A 231 17.85 0.16 -9.25
N ARG A 232 17.55 1.17 -8.43
CA ARG A 232 18.54 2.15 -7.97
C ARG A 232 19.45 1.63 -6.87
N LEU A 233 18.96 0.73 -6.04
CA LEU A 233 19.68 0.14 -4.91
C LEU A 233 20.41 -1.16 -5.29
N LYS A 234 19.94 -1.85 -6.34
CA LYS A 234 20.53 -3.09 -6.84
C LYS A 234 22.01 -2.94 -7.15
N GLY A 235 22.82 -3.80 -6.53
CA GLY A 235 24.28 -3.80 -6.67
C GLY A 235 25.01 -2.73 -5.84
N ARG A 236 24.28 -1.87 -5.12
CA ARG A 236 24.83 -0.93 -4.13
C ARG A 236 24.68 -1.45 -2.72
N LEU A 237 23.56 -2.13 -2.46
CA LEU A 237 23.28 -2.87 -1.24
C LEU A 237 22.89 -4.30 -1.57
N GLU A 238 23.23 -5.21 -0.66
CA GLU A 238 22.65 -6.55 -0.65
C GLU A 238 21.29 -6.48 0.02
N LYS A 239 20.31 -7.21 -0.52
CA LYS A 239 19.01 -7.32 0.14
C LYS A 239 19.18 -8.10 1.45
N VAL A 240 18.53 -7.63 2.50
CA VAL A 240 18.38 -8.40 3.73
C VAL A 240 17.58 -9.65 3.36
N PRO A 241 18.12 -10.86 3.57
CA PRO A 241 17.36 -12.06 3.28
C PRO A 241 16.13 -12.09 4.20
N PRO A 242 14.95 -12.50 3.69
CA PRO A 242 13.78 -12.64 4.52
C PRO A 242 14.07 -13.59 5.69
N PRO A 243 13.51 -13.34 6.88
CA PRO A 243 13.69 -14.26 8.00
C PRO A 243 13.19 -15.65 7.60
N ARG A 244 13.94 -16.68 8.00
CA ARG A 244 13.55 -18.08 7.75
C ARG A 244 12.91 -18.74 8.95
N PHE A 245 13.12 -18.18 10.13
CA PHE A 245 12.68 -18.76 11.39
C PHE A 245 11.94 -17.73 12.25
N ASN A 246 11.01 -18.17 13.08
CA ASN A 246 10.43 -17.34 14.13
C ASN A 246 11.39 -17.19 15.33
N SER A 247 10.96 -16.45 16.35
CA SER A 247 11.67 -16.26 17.62
C SER A 247 12.08 -17.56 18.30
N ASP A 248 11.30 -18.63 18.12
CA ASP A 248 11.50 -19.95 18.73
C ASP A 248 12.46 -20.83 17.92
N GLY A 249 12.86 -20.37 16.73
CA GLY A 249 13.73 -21.11 15.81
C GLY A 249 13.01 -22.11 14.91
N GLU A 250 11.69 -22.01 14.82
CA GLU A 250 10.87 -22.83 13.95
C GLU A 250 10.79 -22.18 12.57
N GLU A 251 10.77 -23.00 11.51
CA GLU A 251 10.64 -22.50 10.14
C GLU A 251 9.36 -21.67 9.95
N LEU A 252 9.48 -20.52 9.29
CA LEU A 252 8.35 -19.65 9.00
C LEU A 252 7.43 -20.27 7.96
N LEU A 253 6.30 -20.76 8.44
CA LEU A 253 5.18 -21.24 7.65
C LEU A 253 3.91 -20.73 8.31
N PHE A 254 3.31 -19.71 7.70
CA PHE A 254 2.11 -19.07 8.21
C PHE A 254 0.92 -19.98 7.96
N HIS A 255 0.29 -20.41 9.04
CA HIS A 255 -0.92 -21.23 9.03
C HIS A 255 -2.09 -20.35 9.42
N THR A 256 -3.06 -20.24 8.51
CA THR A 256 -4.37 -19.64 8.78
C THR A 256 -5.39 -20.76 8.81
N MET A 257 -6.12 -20.88 9.92
CA MET A 257 -7.18 -21.87 10.11
C MET A 257 -8.52 -21.17 10.31
N SER A 258 -9.45 -21.37 9.39
CA SER A 258 -10.79 -20.82 9.45
C SER A 258 -11.77 -21.85 9.97
N TYR A 259 -12.28 -21.65 11.18
CA TYR A 259 -13.24 -22.51 11.84
C TYR A 259 -14.65 -21.95 11.72
N PRO A 260 -15.58 -22.61 11.00
CA PRO A 260 -16.97 -22.19 11.00
C PRO A 260 -17.57 -22.40 12.38
N LEU A 261 -18.38 -21.45 12.86
CA LEU A 261 -19.12 -21.63 14.11
C LEU A 261 -20.24 -22.66 13.92
N THR A 262 -20.48 -23.47 14.96
CA THR A 262 -21.60 -24.42 14.95
C THR A 262 -22.93 -23.65 14.95
N ALA A 263 -23.93 -24.13 14.21
CA ALA A 263 -25.25 -23.51 14.16
C ALA A 263 -25.86 -23.29 15.56
N GLY A 264 -26.29 -22.07 15.83
CA GLY A 264 -26.92 -21.67 17.10
C GLY A 264 -25.93 -21.28 18.21
N VAL A 265 -24.63 -21.35 17.98
CA VAL A 265 -23.62 -20.77 18.87
C VAL A 265 -23.57 -19.26 18.63
N SER A 266 -23.67 -18.47 19.71
CA SER A 266 -23.47 -17.03 19.64
C SER A 266 -21.99 -16.66 19.74
N GLU A 267 -21.63 -15.53 19.11
CA GLU A 267 -20.30 -14.93 19.23
C GLU A 267 -19.96 -14.60 20.69
N ASP A 268 -20.91 -14.09 21.47
CA ASP A 268 -20.74 -13.84 22.92
C ASP A 268 -20.32 -15.09 23.69
N ALA A 269 -20.82 -16.27 23.31
CA ALA A 269 -20.46 -17.52 23.96
C ALA A 269 -19.02 -17.94 23.62
N ILE A 270 -18.59 -17.69 22.38
CA ILE A 270 -17.18 -17.92 21.96
C ILE A 270 -16.27 -16.96 22.71
N ARG A 271 -16.60 -15.67 22.70
CA ARG A 271 -15.85 -14.59 23.38
C ARG A 271 -15.63 -14.91 24.84
N GLY A 272 -16.70 -15.20 25.59
CA GLY A 272 -16.60 -15.53 27.02
C GLY A 272 -15.82 -16.81 27.33
N ARG A 273 -15.60 -17.70 26.34
CA ARG A 273 -14.69 -18.85 26.48
C ARG A 273 -13.24 -18.47 26.22
N LEU A 274 -12.98 -17.60 25.24
CA LEU A 274 -11.64 -17.11 24.92
C LEU A 274 -11.13 -16.19 26.03
N ASP A 275 -11.96 -15.26 26.53
CA ASP A 275 -11.64 -14.37 27.65
C ASP A 275 -11.30 -15.11 28.95
N ALA A 276 -11.75 -16.36 29.08
CA ALA A 276 -11.48 -17.19 30.24
C ALA A 276 -10.17 -17.99 30.14
N LEU A 277 -9.46 -17.93 29.00
CA LEU A 277 -8.18 -18.60 28.80
C LEU A 277 -7.05 -17.74 29.35
N PRO A 278 -6.24 -18.24 30.30
CA PRO A 278 -5.24 -17.42 30.98
C PRO A 278 -4.06 -17.03 30.09
N ASP A 279 -3.84 -17.75 28.99
CA ASP A 279 -2.76 -17.50 28.03
C ASP A 279 -3.22 -16.72 26.80
N LEU A 280 -4.49 -16.30 26.76
CA LEU A 280 -5.01 -15.38 25.75
C LEU A 280 -5.15 -13.98 26.33
N ARG A 281 -4.55 -13.02 25.64
CA ARG A 281 -4.68 -11.59 25.95
C ARG A 281 -5.53 -10.91 24.88
N GLY A 282 -6.56 -10.19 25.31
CA GLY A 282 -7.41 -9.41 24.40
C GLY A 282 -6.66 -8.22 23.81
N GLU A 283 -6.75 -8.06 22.49
CA GLU A 283 -6.33 -6.85 21.75
C GLU A 283 -7.55 -5.93 21.54
N ASP A 284 -8.69 -6.49 21.15
CA ASP A 284 -9.98 -5.80 21.08
C ASP A 284 -11.17 -6.73 21.46
N GLU A 285 -12.41 -6.36 21.13
CA GLU A 285 -13.61 -7.16 21.43
C GLU A 285 -13.68 -8.53 20.70
N PHE A 286 -12.97 -8.65 19.58
CA PHE A 286 -13.03 -9.78 18.66
C PHE A 286 -11.64 -10.38 18.36
N VAL A 287 -10.56 -9.84 18.90
CA VAL A 287 -9.18 -10.25 18.65
C VAL A 287 -8.45 -10.60 19.95
N TRP A 288 -7.82 -11.78 19.97
CA TRP A 288 -6.98 -12.27 21.05
C TRP A 288 -5.60 -12.69 20.53
N ASN A 289 -4.58 -12.45 21.34
CA ASN A 289 -3.23 -12.93 21.10
C ASN A 289 -2.87 -14.00 22.12
N TRP A 290 -2.46 -15.17 21.63
CA TRP A 290 -1.89 -16.24 22.45
C TRP A 290 -0.44 -15.90 22.77
N ILE A 291 -0.11 -15.80 24.05
CA ILE A 291 1.21 -15.36 24.54
C ILE A 291 1.95 -16.48 25.28
N ASP A 292 3.27 -16.38 25.39
CA ASP A 292 4.07 -17.27 26.23
C ASP A 292 4.08 -16.75 27.69
N GLY A 293 3.01 -17.04 28.43
CA GLY A 293 2.79 -16.56 29.80
C GLY A 293 1.32 -16.56 30.20
N GLU A 294 1.00 -16.01 31.37
CA GLU A 294 -0.38 -15.71 31.78
C GLU A 294 -0.65 -14.22 31.59
N ASP A 295 -1.87 -13.87 31.18
CA ASP A 295 -2.35 -12.49 31.18
C ASP A 295 -2.50 -12.01 32.64
N GLU A 296 -1.63 -11.09 33.05
CA GLU A 296 -1.64 -10.50 34.39
C GLU A 296 -2.79 -9.49 34.61
N GLY A 297 -3.74 -9.39 33.66
CA GLY A 297 -4.93 -8.54 33.78
C GLY A 297 -4.63 -7.06 33.50
N ARG A 298 -3.76 -6.79 32.53
CA ARG A 298 -3.50 -5.41 32.06
C ARG A 298 -4.60 -4.98 31.09
N ASP A 299 -4.75 -3.65 30.91
CA ASP A 299 -5.61 -3.07 29.88
C ASP A 299 -5.37 -3.73 28.50
N LEU A 300 -6.36 -3.63 27.60
CA LEU A 300 -6.29 -4.14 26.22
C LEU A 300 -4.91 -3.88 25.62
N ALA A 301 -4.27 -4.92 25.10
CA ALA A 301 -2.94 -4.79 24.51
C ALA A 301 -3.04 -4.00 23.21
N SER A 302 -2.32 -2.90 23.12
CA SER A 302 -2.15 -2.16 21.87
C SER A 302 -1.25 -2.94 20.92
N GLY A 303 -1.78 -3.25 19.73
CA GLY A 303 -1.08 -3.55 18.49
C GLY A 303 -0.04 -4.68 18.47
N LYS A 304 -0.17 -5.59 17.50
CA LYS A 304 0.87 -6.57 17.17
C LYS A 304 1.95 -5.96 16.25
N LEU A 305 3.21 -6.01 16.67
CA LEU A 305 4.36 -5.50 15.90
C LEU A 305 5.25 -6.66 15.41
N PRO A 306 5.43 -6.80 14.08
CA PRO A 306 6.49 -7.66 13.53
C PRO A 306 7.85 -6.99 13.72
N GLN A 307 8.85 -7.76 14.14
CA GLN A 307 10.23 -7.30 14.31
C GLN A 307 11.19 -8.38 13.81
N VAL A 308 12.15 -8.02 12.96
CA VAL A 308 13.22 -8.95 12.56
C VAL A 308 14.46 -8.69 13.41
N ARG A 309 14.87 -9.68 14.20
CA ARG A 309 16.08 -9.64 15.04
C ARG A 309 16.93 -10.87 14.75
N ASP A 310 18.21 -10.67 14.48
CA ASP A 310 19.17 -11.76 14.16
C ASP A 310 18.67 -12.73 13.06
N GLY A 311 17.97 -12.20 12.04
CA GLY A 311 17.41 -13.01 10.95
C GLY A 311 16.19 -13.86 11.33
N ARG A 312 15.56 -13.57 12.47
CA ARG A 312 14.34 -14.22 12.96
C ARG A 312 13.19 -13.25 13.06
N LEU A 313 11.99 -13.74 12.77
CA LEU A 313 10.76 -12.98 12.95
C LEU A 313 10.26 -13.13 14.40
N HIS A 314 10.22 -12.00 15.09
CA HIS A 314 9.57 -11.81 16.37
C HIS A 314 8.22 -11.17 16.13
N MET A 315 7.17 -11.74 16.69
CA MET A 315 5.86 -11.08 16.79
C MET A 315 5.68 -10.70 18.25
N GLU A 316 5.53 -9.43 18.54
CA GLU A 316 5.45 -8.91 19.91
C GLU A 316 4.26 -7.94 20.02
N LEU A 317 3.65 -7.83 21.20
CA LEU A 317 2.76 -6.73 21.55
C LEU A 317 3.60 -5.45 21.78
N GLU A 318 3.00 -4.27 21.81
CA GLU A 318 3.73 -3.02 22.07
C GLU A 318 4.54 -3.01 23.38
N ASP A 319 4.11 -3.77 24.40
CA ASP A 319 4.84 -3.92 25.66
C ASP A 319 6.00 -4.93 25.61
N GLY A 320 6.27 -5.50 24.42
CA GLY A 320 7.33 -6.48 24.16
C GLY A 320 6.95 -7.93 24.44
N THR A 321 5.69 -8.21 24.82
CA THR A 321 5.24 -9.59 25.08
C THR A 321 5.23 -10.41 23.79
N PRO A 322 5.90 -11.59 23.72
CA PRO A 322 5.89 -12.42 22.52
C PRO A 322 4.51 -13.00 22.20
N VAL A 323 4.09 -12.90 20.94
CA VAL A 323 2.85 -13.46 20.40
C VAL A 323 3.15 -14.77 19.65
N LEU A 324 2.50 -15.84 20.09
CA LEU A 324 2.60 -17.18 19.52
C LEU A 324 1.60 -17.39 18.38
N ALA A 325 0.36 -16.91 18.55
CA ALA A 325 -0.68 -16.94 17.52
C ALA A 325 -1.70 -15.82 17.78
N SER A 326 -2.46 -15.45 16.76
CA SER A 326 -3.59 -14.52 16.87
C SER A 326 -4.88 -15.24 16.54
N ILE A 327 -5.95 -14.88 17.24
CA ILE A 327 -7.29 -15.45 17.10
C ILE A 327 -8.24 -14.29 16.86
N GLU A 328 -9.03 -14.38 15.80
CA GLU A 328 -9.97 -13.33 15.41
C GLU A 328 -11.36 -13.92 15.20
N LEU A 329 -12.38 -13.29 15.77
CA LEU A 329 -13.78 -13.68 15.63
C LEU A 329 -14.47 -12.74 14.64
N THR A 330 -14.79 -13.27 13.48
CA THR A 330 -15.60 -12.59 12.46
C THR A 330 -17.01 -13.21 12.42
N PRO A 331 -17.98 -12.58 11.74
CA PRO A 331 -19.34 -13.12 11.64
C PRO A 331 -19.38 -14.56 11.15
N GLY A 332 -19.73 -15.48 12.06
CA GLY A 332 -19.86 -16.91 11.78
C GLY A 332 -18.55 -17.70 11.63
N VAL A 333 -17.38 -17.09 11.80
CA VAL A 333 -16.07 -17.74 11.61
C VAL A 333 -15.06 -17.30 12.68
N LEU A 334 -14.34 -18.27 13.25
CA LEU A 334 -13.16 -18.03 14.08
C LEU A 334 -11.89 -18.31 13.28
N LEU A 335 -11.03 -17.31 13.14
CA LEU A 335 -9.74 -17.40 12.47
C LEU A 335 -8.63 -17.62 13.50
N LEU A 336 -7.70 -18.53 13.20
CA LEU A 336 -6.46 -18.73 13.93
C LEU A 336 -5.28 -18.53 12.99
N SER A 337 -4.36 -17.65 13.34
CA SER A 337 -3.19 -17.30 12.56
C SER A 337 -1.91 -17.53 13.37
N ALA A 338 -1.03 -18.41 12.89
CA ALA A 338 0.26 -18.71 13.54
C ALA A 338 1.39 -18.76 12.52
N ASN A 339 2.59 -18.30 12.88
CA ASN A 339 3.73 -18.19 11.96
C ASN A 339 4.60 -19.46 11.87
N SER A 340 4.17 -20.56 12.50
CA SER A 340 4.81 -21.86 12.38
C SER A 340 3.80 -22.99 12.50
N LYS A 341 4.17 -24.16 11.96
CA LYS A 341 3.37 -25.37 12.11
C LYS A 341 3.18 -25.78 13.57
N LEU A 342 4.23 -25.67 14.40
CA LEU A 342 4.17 -26.14 15.79
C LEU A 342 3.26 -25.26 16.63
N ARG A 343 3.36 -23.93 16.48
CA ARG A 343 2.43 -22.97 17.11
C ARG A 343 1.00 -23.21 16.65
N ALA A 344 0.78 -23.43 15.35
CA ALA A 344 -0.54 -23.71 14.79
C ALA A 344 -1.17 -25.00 15.36
N ASP A 345 -0.40 -26.08 15.47
CA ASP A 345 -0.87 -27.35 16.03
C ASP A 345 -1.21 -27.22 17.53
N ARG A 346 -0.38 -26.49 18.30
CA ARG A 346 -0.63 -26.23 19.73
C ARG A 346 -1.88 -25.38 19.93
N ALA A 347 -2.00 -24.27 19.22
CA ALA A 347 -3.17 -23.39 19.30
C ALA A 347 -4.45 -24.11 18.86
N LYS A 348 -4.39 -24.97 17.83
CA LYS A 348 -5.51 -25.84 17.43
C LYS A 348 -5.97 -26.77 18.56
N ILE A 349 -5.05 -27.35 19.33
CA ILE A 349 -5.39 -28.20 20.47
C ILE A 349 -6.07 -27.37 21.56
N MET A 350 -5.52 -26.20 21.88
CA MET A 350 -6.09 -25.25 22.84
C MET A 350 -7.53 -24.87 22.45
N LEU A 351 -7.75 -24.39 21.22
CA LEU A 351 -9.08 -23.99 20.73
C LEU A 351 -10.08 -25.15 20.71
N LYS A 352 -9.66 -26.34 20.26
CA LYS A 352 -10.54 -27.53 20.28
C LYS A 352 -10.95 -27.95 21.69
N SER A 353 -10.09 -27.70 22.68
CA SER A 353 -10.40 -27.95 24.09
C SER A 353 -11.36 -26.90 24.64
N ALA A 354 -11.04 -25.61 24.44
CA ALA A 354 -11.78 -24.48 24.99
C ALA A 354 -13.18 -24.30 24.37
N LEU A 355 -13.29 -24.53 23.06
CA LEU A 355 -14.49 -24.29 22.24
C LEU A 355 -15.13 -25.59 21.77
N LYS A 356 -14.98 -26.67 22.56
CA LYS A 356 -15.47 -28.00 22.19
C LYS A 356 -16.97 -27.98 21.84
N GLY A 357 -17.28 -28.36 20.59
CA GLY A 357 -18.65 -28.39 20.08
C GLY A 357 -19.17 -27.04 19.58
N MET A 358 -18.43 -25.96 19.79
CA MET A 358 -18.81 -24.61 19.37
C MET A 358 -18.24 -24.23 17.99
N ILE A 359 -17.17 -24.89 17.57
CA ILE A 359 -16.50 -24.69 16.29
C ILE A 359 -16.45 -25.99 15.47
N GLY A 360 -16.50 -25.86 14.14
CA GLY A 360 -16.45 -26.95 13.17
C GLY A 360 -15.03 -27.41 12.80
N GLN A 361 -14.90 -28.11 11.67
CA GLN A 361 -13.59 -28.46 11.11
C GLN A 361 -12.99 -27.25 10.39
N PRO A 362 -11.70 -26.95 10.59
CA PRO A 362 -11.09 -25.80 9.94
C PRO A 362 -10.77 -26.06 8.48
N LEU A 363 -10.93 -25.03 7.64
CA LEU A 363 -10.16 -24.88 6.41
C LEU A 363 -8.76 -24.38 6.77
N VAL A 364 -7.71 -24.97 6.18
CA VAL A 364 -6.32 -24.61 6.47
C VAL A 364 -5.66 -24.05 5.22
N GLN A 365 -5.06 -22.87 5.35
CA GLN A 365 -4.20 -22.24 4.36
C GLN A 365 -2.79 -22.14 4.94
N ILE A 366 -1.79 -22.38 4.09
CA ILE A 366 -0.38 -22.30 4.46
C ILE A 366 0.31 -21.41 3.45
N HIS A 367 0.99 -20.39 3.95
CA HIS A 367 1.77 -19.45 3.16
C HIS A 367 3.20 -19.39 3.69
N THR A 368 4.15 -19.27 2.78
CA THR A 368 5.53 -18.89 3.11
C THR A 368 5.59 -17.41 3.45
N TYR A 369 6.66 -16.99 4.14
CA TYR A 369 6.89 -15.55 4.39
C TYR A 369 6.91 -14.76 3.09
N GLU A 370 7.59 -15.25 2.06
CA GLU A 370 7.72 -14.62 0.74
C GLU A 370 6.39 -14.47 -0.02
N GLU A 371 5.39 -15.30 0.24
CA GLU A 371 4.06 -15.18 -0.38
C GLU A 371 3.20 -14.11 0.31
N LEU A 372 3.47 -13.79 1.58
CA LEU A 372 2.71 -12.80 2.36
C LEU A 372 3.26 -11.37 2.25
N VAL A 373 4.56 -11.21 1.99
CA VAL A 373 5.20 -9.89 1.86
C VAL A 373 5.35 -9.44 0.41
N ARG A 374 4.68 -10.11 -0.54
CA ARG A 374 4.54 -9.57 -1.90
C ARG A 374 3.49 -8.45 -1.85
N PRO A 375 3.79 -7.27 -2.42
CA PRO A 375 2.79 -6.22 -2.59
C PRO A 375 1.60 -6.71 -3.40
#